data_AF-A0A937N1C3-F1
#
_entry.id   AF-A0A937N1C3-F1
#
_cell.length_a   1.000
_cell.length_b   1.000
_cell.length_c   1.000
_cell.angle_alpha   90.00
_cell.angle_beta   90.00
_cell.angle_gamma   90.00
#
_symmetry.space_group_name_H-M   'P 1'
#
loop_
_entity.id
_entity.type
_entity.pdbx_description
1 polymer ?
#
loop_
_entity_poly.entity_id
_entity_poly.type
_entity_poly.pdbx_seq_one_letter_code
_entity_poly.pdbx_strand_id
1 'polypeptide(L)'
;MDANKQASDQQSKGVEQTAAEQVVRGDSPEGIKDDREQRILDYLECSLRQPGALQATIGAVNSDLMLIGYRLHQAVQTAMNATPAALNEYSKLMPAVESLLKVYRQVDRFSQLEVRLTKAAQTPANIPEPELAGPTRSEEMAD
;
A
#
# COMPACT_ATOMS: atom_id res chain seq x y z
N MET A 1 18.30 62.84 -10.27
CA MET A 1 17.53 61.85 -11.03
C MET A 1 18.07 60.47 -10.65
N ASP A 2 17.97 60.08 -9.37
CA ASP A 2 16.75 59.53 -8.71
C ASP A 2 16.40 58.18 -9.36
N ALA A 3 16.74 57.04 -8.76
CA ALA A 3 16.04 56.37 -7.66
C ALA A 3 14.60 55.95 -8.02
N ASN A 4 14.19 54.79 -7.46
CA ASN A 4 12.82 54.28 -7.37
C ASN A 4 12.19 53.76 -8.67
N LYS A 5 11.24 52.82 -8.67
CA LYS A 5 10.65 51.83 -7.74
C LYS A 5 9.43 51.34 -8.53
N GLN A 6 9.16 50.03 -8.52
CA GLN A 6 7.84 49.37 -8.64
C GLN A 6 8.16 47.91 -9.03
N ALA A 7 8.10 46.88 -8.17
CA ALA A 7 7.17 46.54 -7.09
C ALA A 7 5.70 46.45 -7.56
N SER A 8 5.26 45.23 -7.87
CA SER A 8 3.96 44.64 -7.52
C SER A 8 4.03 43.15 -7.92
N ASP A 9 4.15 42.25 -6.97
CA ASP A 9 3.01 41.58 -6.32
C ASP A 9 2.23 40.68 -7.28
N GLN A 10 2.49 39.38 -7.18
CA GLN A 10 1.38 38.44 -7.05
C GLN A 10 1.77 37.29 -6.12
N GLN A 11 0.95 37.23 -5.09
CA GLN A 11 1.02 36.45 -3.88
C GLN A 11 0.20 35.18 -4.06
N SER A 12 0.57 34.15 -3.28
CA SER A 12 -0.36 33.19 -2.65
C SER A 12 -0.91 32.03 -3.48
N LYS A 13 -0.50 30.82 -3.09
CA LYS A 13 -1.30 29.81 -2.34
C LYS A 13 -0.57 28.47 -2.52
N GLY A 14 0.03 27.91 -1.48
CA GLY A 14 -0.71 27.21 -0.45
C GLY A 14 -0.61 25.71 -0.72
N VAL A 15 0.59 25.15 -0.53
CA VAL A 15 0.77 23.70 -0.52
C VAL A 15 0.48 23.24 0.90
N GLU A 16 -0.78 22.90 1.15
CA GLU A 16 -1.16 22.03 2.26
C GLU A 16 -0.45 20.68 2.05
N GLN A 17 0.74 20.56 2.64
CA GLN A 17 1.38 19.28 2.88
C GLN A 17 0.53 18.55 3.92
N THR A 18 -0.41 17.78 3.42
CA THR A 18 -1.13 16.77 4.18
C THR A 18 -0.13 15.76 4.73
N ALA A 19 -0.28 15.50 6.03
CA ALA A 19 0.50 14.57 6.83
C ALA A 19 0.52 13.17 6.17
N ALA A 20 1.63 12.86 5.49
CA ALA A 20 2.11 11.50 5.33
C ALA A 20 3.33 11.37 6.24
N GLU A 21 3.06 10.79 7.39
CA GLU A 21 3.98 10.33 8.43
C GLU A 21 5.35 9.94 7.87
N GLN A 22 6.31 10.86 8.06
CA GLN A 22 7.72 10.63 7.80
C GLN A 22 8.23 9.59 8.79
N VAL A 23 8.34 8.34 8.37
CA VAL A 23 9.18 7.36 9.05
C VAL A 23 10.63 7.77 8.80
N VAL A 24 11.17 8.59 9.71
CA VAL A 24 12.60 8.90 9.82
C VAL A 24 13.32 7.60 10.16
N ARG A 25 13.90 6.93 9.16
CA ARG A 25 14.89 5.85 9.39
C ARG A 25 16.27 6.49 9.44
N GLY A 26 16.84 6.52 10.64
CA GLY A 26 18.21 6.99 10.87
C GLY A 26 19.22 6.11 10.15
N ASP A 27 20.24 6.77 9.59
CA ASP A 27 21.46 6.13 9.11
C ASP A 27 22.09 5.28 10.23
N SER A 28 22.33 4.01 9.96
CA SER A 28 23.30 3.21 10.72
C SER A 28 24.25 2.51 9.75
N PRO A 29 25.53 2.92 9.72
CA PRO A 29 26.55 2.30 8.91
C PRO A 29 27.25 1.23 9.74
N GLU A 30 26.76 -0.01 9.74
CA GLU A 30 27.57 -1.20 10.11
C GLU A 30 26.76 -2.49 9.83
N GLY A 31 27.26 -3.32 8.91
CA GLY A 31 26.77 -4.69 8.68
C GLY A 31 25.29 -4.80 8.32
N ILE A 32 24.96 -4.63 7.04
CA ILE A 32 23.60 -4.76 6.48
C ILE A 32 23.07 -6.18 6.76
N LYS A 33 22.52 -6.40 7.95
CA LYS A 33 21.52 -7.45 8.15
C LYS A 33 20.40 -7.11 7.18
N ASP A 34 19.90 -8.11 6.48
CA ASP A 34 18.88 -7.90 5.45
C ASP A 34 17.60 -7.37 6.10
N ASP A 35 17.51 -6.04 6.19
CA ASP A 35 16.41 -5.28 6.80
C ASP A 35 15.05 -5.59 6.15
N ARG A 36 15.03 -6.36 5.06
CA ARG A 36 13.83 -6.72 4.34
C ARG A 36 12.91 -7.63 5.13
N GLU A 37 13.44 -8.63 5.83
CA GLU A 37 12.60 -9.50 6.66
C GLU A 37 11.94 -8.70 7.78
N GLN A 38 12.73 -7.85 8.46
CA GLN A 38 12.19 -6.97 9.50
C GLN A 38 11.11 -6.04 8.94
N ARG A 39 11.32 -5.41 7.78
CA ARG A 39 10.30 -4.58 7.13
C ARG A 39 8.99 -5.32 6.85
N ILE A 40 9.06 -6.61 6.48
CA ILE A 40 7.86 -7.43 6.24
C ILE A 40 7.12 -7.67 7.56
N LEU A 41 7.86 -7.95 8.64
CA LEU A 41 7.27 -8.13 9.97
C LEU A 41 6.67 -6.83 10.52
N ASP A 42 7.35 -5.70 10.33
CA ASP A 42 6.84 -4.38 10.69
C ASP A 42 5.52 -4.09 9.95
N TYR A 43 5.45 -4.40 8.65
CA TYR A 43 4.25 -4.24 7.84
C TYR A 43 3.11 -5.18 8.29
N LEU A 44 3.40 -6.41 8.68
CA LEU A 44 2.42 -7.32 9.30
C LEU A 44 1.84 -6.71 10.58
N GLU A 45 2.68 -6.22 11.47
CA GLU A 45 2.25 -5.61 12.72
C GLU A 45 1.35 -4.39 12.48
N CYS A 46 1.74 -3.52 11.55
CA CYS A 46 0.93 -2.38 11.11
C CYS A 46 -0.41 -2.80 10.50
N SER A 47 -0.43 -3.88 9.70
CA SER A 47 -1.63 -4.40 9.07
C SER A 47 -2.62 -4.95 10.10
N LEU A 48 -2.13 -5.69 11.10
CA LEU A 48 -2.97 -6.26 12.16
C LEU A 48 -3.60 -5.21 13.07
N ARG A 49 -3.04 -3.99 13.13
CA ARG A 49 -3.61 -2.85 13.86
C ARG A 49 -4.72 -2.12 13.11
N GLN A 50 -4.98 -2.47 11.84
CA GLN A 50 -6.02 -1.80 11.06
C GLN A 50 -7.42 -2.07 11.65
N PRO A 51 -8.29 -1.05 11.73
CA PRO A 51 -9.60 -1.18 12.37
C PRO A 51 -10.57 -2.11 11.61
N GLY A 52 -10.42 -2.22 10.29
CA GLY A 52 -11.24 -3.09 9.45
C GLY A 52 -10.70 -4.52 9.41
N ALA A 53 -11.51 -5.51 9.83
CA ALA A 53 -11.12 -6.92 9.81
C ALA A 53 -10.67 -7.40 8.42
N LEU A 54 -11.34 -6.94 7.35
CA LEU A 54 -10.96 -7.25 5.98
C LEU A 54 -9.59 -6.64 5.62
N GLN A 55 -9.35 -5.38 5.99
CA GLN A 55 -8.08 -4.70 5.73
C GLN A 55 -6.93 -5.38 6.47
N ALA A 56 -7.13 -5.72 7.76
CA ALA A 56 -6.13 -6.43 8.55
C ALA A 56 -5.80 -7.81 7.99
N THR A 57 -6.83 -8.56 7.54
CA THR A 57 -6.65 -9.88 6.93
C THR A 57 -5.87 -9.80 5.61
N ILE A 58 -6.21 -8.83 4.76
CA ILE A 58 -5.53 -8.65 3.47
C ILE A 58 -4.07 -8.27 3.68
N GLY A 59 -3.77 -7.34 4.59
CA GLY A 59 -2.40 -6.96 4.90
C GLY A 59 -1.61 -8.11 5.50
N ALA A 60 -2.21 -8.90 6.40
CA ALA A 60 -1.55 -10.10 6.95
C ALA A 60 -1.21 -11.13 5.87
N VAL A 61 -2.16 -11.46 4.98
CA VAL A 61 -1.91 -12.37 3.86
C VAL A 61 -0.85 -11.82 2.90
N ASN A 62 -0.86 -10.51 2.65
CA ASN A 62 0.16 -9.88 1.81
C ASN A 62 1.55 -9.98 2.45
N SER A 63 1.68 -9.75 3.76
CA SER A 63 2.92 -9.95 4.52
C SER A 63 3.44 -11.38 4.41
N ASP A 64 2.57 -12.37 4.56
CA ASP A 64 2.94 -13.79 4.45
C ASP A 64 3.47 -14.10 3.04
N LEU A 65 2.81 -13.59 2.00
CA LEU A 65 3.27 -13.73 0.62
C LEU A 65 4.61 -13.04 0.38
N MET A 66 4.84 -11.85 0.96
CA MET A 66 6.13 -11.18 0.91
C MET A 66 7.23 -12.00 1.58
N LEU A 67 6.95 -12.61 2.74
CA LEU A 67 7.91 -13.44 3.47
C LEU A 67 8.25 -14.73 2.69
N ILE A 68 7.23 -15.38 2.12
CA ILE A 68 7.43 -16.53 1.23
C ILE A 68 8.27 -16.13 0.01
N GLY A 69 7.94 -15.01 -0.63
CA GLY A 69 8.69 -14.50 -1.78
C GLY A 69 10.15 -14.17 -1.43
N TYR A 70 10.38 -13.57 -0.26
CA TYR A 70 11.72 -13.29 0.25
C TYR A 70 12.54 -14.57 0.46
N ARG A 71 11.99 -15.58 1.14
CA ARG A 71 12.69 -16.86 1.40
C ARG A 71 12.94 -17.63 0.11
N LEU A 72 11.98 -17.65 -0.81
CA LEU A 72 12.18 -18.25 -2.14
C LEU A 72 13.27 -17.52 -2.93
N HIS A 73 13.31 -16.19 -2.85
CA HIS A 73 14.36 -15.40 -3.49
C HIS A 73 15.74 -15.74 -2.94
N GLN A 74 15.88 -15.83 -1.62
CA GLN A 74 17.14 -16.26 -0.98
C GLN A 74 17.54 -17.66 -1.43
N ALA A 75 16.62 -18.62 -1.42
CA ALA A 75 16.89 -19.99 -1.87
C ALA A 75 17.34 -20.04 -3.34
N VAL A 76 16.69 -19.27 -4.22
CA VAL A 76 17.08 -19.14 -5.63
C VAL A 76 18.47 -18.51 -5.76
N GLN A 77 18.77 -17.43 -5.02
CA GLN A 77 20.09 -16.81 -5.05
C GLN A 77 21.19 -17.77 -4.55
N THR A 78 20.96 -18.47 -3.44
CA THR A 78 21.90 -19.46 -2.93
C THR A 78 22.14 -20.58 -3.95
N ALA A 79 21.07 -21.08 -4.58
CA ALA A 79 21.19 -22.08 -5.63
C ALA A 79 21.96 -21.55 -6.85
N MET A 80 21.70 -20.33 -7.30
CA MET A 80 22.45 -19.69 -8.40
C MET A 80 23.93 -19.57 -8.07
N ASN A 81 24.27 -19.14 -6.85
CA ASN A 81 25.66 -18.96 -6.43
C ASN A 81 26.40 -20.30 -6.26
N ALA A 82 25.68 -21.38 -5.93
CA ALA A 82 26.25 -22.73 -5.80
C ALA A 82 26.35 -23.48 -7.14
N THR A 83 25.63 -23.05 -8.17
CA THR A 83 25.53 -23.76 -9.45
C THR A 83 26.68 -23.35 -10.37
N PRO A 84 27.46 -24.31 -10.91
CA PRO A 84 28.46 -24.03 -11.95
C PRO A 84 27.82 -23.34 -13.16
N ALA A 85 28.56 -22.48 -13.88
CA ALA A 85 28.04 -21.67 -14.99
C ALA A 85 27.50 -22.46 -16.22
N ALA A 86 27.40 -23.78 -16.14
CA ALA A 86 26.87 -24.63 -17.20
C ALA A 86 25.35 -24.46 -17.33
N LEU A 87 24.89 -24.15 -18.56
CA LEU A 87 23.50 -23.83 -18.88
C LEU A 87 22.50 -24.97 -18.59
N ASN A 88 22.96 -26.22 -18.57
CA ASN A 88 22.13 -27.39 -18.30
C ASN A 88 21.63 -27.44 -16.84
N GLU A 89 22.40 -26.93 -15.87
CA GLU A 89 22.01 -26.92 -14.46
C GLU A 89 20.97 -25.84 -14.14
N TYR A 90 20.91 -24.76 -14.92
CA TYR A 90 19.88 -23.71 -14.78
C TYR A 90 18.45 -24.24 -15.02
N SER A 91 18.29 -25.26 -15.86
CA SER A 91 16.98 -25.88 -16.12
C SER A 91 16.32 -26.42 -14.84
N LYS A 92 17.12 -26.88 -13.87
CA LYS A 92 16.65 -27.37 -12.56
C LYS A 92 16.18 -26.24 -11.64
N LEU A 93 16.64 -25.01 -11.87
CA LEU A 93 16.28 -23.83 -11.08
C LEU A 93 14.99 -23.15 -11.58
N MET A 94 14.64 -23.35 -12.86
CA MET A 94 13.47 -22.72 -13.48
C MET A 94 12.16 -22.91 -12.71
N PRO A 95 11.82 -24.09 -12.16
CA PRO A 95 10.59 -24.26 -11.38
C PRO A 95 10.53 -23.35 -10.14
N ALA A 96 11.67 -23.13 -9.48
CA ALA A 96 11.76 -22.24 -8.31
C ALA A 96 11.61 -20.77 -8.73
N VAL A 97 12.22 -20.37 -9.84
CA VAL A 97 12.08 -19.02 -10.41
C VAL A 97 10.63 -18.74 -10.83
N GLU A 98 9.97 -19.68 -11.50
CA GLU A 98 8.56 -19.55 -11.86
C GLU A 98 7.65 -19.44 -10.64
N SER A 99 7.94 -20.21 -9.59
CA SER A 99 7.20 -20.14 -8.32
C SER A 99 7.39 -18.77 -7.66
N LEU A 100 8.61 -18.25 -7.64
CA LEU A 100 8.91 -16.90 -7.15
C LEU A 100 8.14 -15.82 -7.93
N LEU A 101 8.12 -15.92 -9.26
CA LEU A 101 7.36 -14.99 -10.12
C LEU A 101 5.85 -15.05 -9.85
N LYS A 102 5.30 -16.24 -9.61
CA LYS A 102 3.88 -16.41 -9.24
C LYS A 102 3.59 -15.71 -7.92
N VAL A 103 4.45 -15.86 -6.91
CA VAL A 103 4.30 -15.19 -5.61
C VAL A 103 4.33 -13.67 -5.76
N TYR A 104 5.30 -13.12 -6.50
CA TYR A 104 5.37 -11.66 -6.73
C TYR A 104 4.14 -11.09 -7.43
N ARG A 105 3.56 -11.83 -8.39
CA ARG A 105 2.30 -11.43 -9.01
C ARG A 105 1.13 -11.42 -8.03
N GLN A 106 1.11 -12.33 -7.04
CA GLN A 106 0.08 -12.30 -6.01
C GLN A 106 0.28 -11.11 -5.07
N VAL A 107 1.52 -10.84 -4.62
CA VAL A 107 1.84 -9.66 -3.80
C VAL A 107 1.39 -8.37 -4.48
N ASP A 108 1.62 -8.22 -5.78
CA ASP A 108 1.16 -7.06 -6.56
C ASP A 108 -0.37 -6.95 -6.56
N ARG A 109 -1.09 -8.05 -6.81
CA ARG A 109 -2.56 -8.06 -6.76
C ARG A 109 -3.12 -7.69 -5.40
N PHE A 110 -2.55 -8.22 -4.33
CA PHE A 110 -2.95 -7.88 -2.96
C PHE A 110 -2.67 -6.41 -2.64
N SER A 111 -1.50 -5.91 -3.01
CA SER A 111 -1.16 -4.48 -2.88
C SER A 111 -2.15 -3.57 -3.62
N GLN A 112 -2.57 -3.95 -4.84
CA GLN A 112 -3.60 -3.22 -5.58
C GLN A 112 -4.97 -3.27 -4.90
N LEU A 113 -5.32 -4.40 -4.29
CA LEU A 113 -6.57 -4.57 -3.55
C LEU A 113 -6.58 -3.66 -2.31
N GLU A 114 -5.48 -3.60 -1.56
CA GLU A 114 -5.35 -2.69 -0.42
C GLU A 114 -5.53 -1.23 -0.82
N VAL A 115 -4.89 -0.79 -1.91
CA VAL A 115 -5.05 0.58 -2.42
C VAL A 115 -6.52 0.88 -2.74
N ARG A 116 -7.24 -0.07 -3.34
CA ARG A 116 -8.66 0.09 -3.66
C ARG A 116 -9.53 0.15 -2.40
N LEU A 117 -9.24 -0.69 -1.41
CA LEU A 117 -9.96 -0.69 -0.13
C LEU A 117 -9.76 0.61 0.64
N THR A 118 -8.52 1.09 0.72
CA THR A 118 -8.21 2.39 1.34
C THR A 118 -8.96 3.53 0.66
N LYS A 119 -9.01 3.54 -0.68
CA LYS A 119 -9.78 4.53 -1.44
C LYS A 119 -11.28 4.42 -1.21
N ALA A 120 -11.81 3.21 -1.12
CA ALA A 120 -13.23 2.97 -0.85
C ALA A 120 -13.62 3.44 0.55
N ALA A 121 -12.77 3.23 1.56
CA ALA A 121 -13.00 3.71 2.92
C ALA A 121 -12.98 5.24 3.05
N GLN A 122 -12.23 5.92 2.18
CA GLN A 122 -12.15 7.39 2.15
C GLN A 122 -13.28 8.06 1.35
N THR A 123 -14.01 7.30 0.53
CA THR A 123 -15.13 7.83 -0.23
C THR A 123 -16.37 7.74 0.66
N PRO A 124 -16.88 8.86 1.21
CA PRO A 124 -18.11 8.83 1.98
C PRO A 124 -19.20 8.24 1.09
N ALA A 125 -19.95 7.28 1.63
CA ALA A 125 -21.08 6.69 0.94
C ALA A 125 -22.08 7.82 0.68
N ASN A 126 -22.06 8.37 -0.54
CA ASN A 126 -23.09 9.27 -1.04
C ASN A 126 -24.32 8.40 -1.32
N ILE A 127 -24.86 7.80 -0.26
CA ILE A 127 -26.16 7.15 -0.27
C ILE A 127 -27.11 8.33 -0.43
N PRO A 128 -27.81 8.45 -1.57
CA PRO A 128 -28.88 9.41 -1.67
C PRO A 128 -29.83 9.07 -0.52
N GLU A 129 -29.94 9.97 0.44
CA GLU A 129 -30.96 9.91 1.47
C GLU A 129 -32.28 9.64 0.73
N PRO A 130 -33.01 8.55 1.05
CA PRO A 130 -34.27 8.31 0.39
C PRO A 130 -35.12 9.54 0.64
N GLU A 131 -35.35 10.31 -0.43
CA GLU A 131 -36.20 11.48 -0.45
C GLU A 131 -37.59 10.96 -0.04
N LEU A 132 -37.86 11.02 1.27
CA LEU A 132 -39.18 10.84 1.85
C LEU A 132 -39.99 12.01 1.29
N ALA A 133 -40.50 11.78 0.08
CA ALA A 133 -41.35 12.67 -0.67
C ALA A 133 -42.62 12.92 0.14
N GLY A 134 -42.53 13.91 1.02
CA GLY A 134 -43.53 14.94 1.23
C GLY A 134 -44.88 14.55 1.86
N PRO A 135 -45.50 15.50 2.57
CA PRO A 135 -46.72 15.28 3.34
C PRO A 135 -47.97 15.46 2.47
N THR A 136 -48.91 14.52 2.52
CA THR A 136 -50.31 14.73 2.14
C THR A 136 -51.12 13.71 2.95
N ARG A 137 -52.13 14.03 3.75
CA ARG A 137 -53.13 15.08 3.65
C ARG A 137 -53.79 15.24 5.02
N SER A 138 -53.70 16.44 5.59
CA SER A 138 -54.69 16.92 6.57
C SER A 138 -55.87 17.47 5.75
N GLU A 139 -57.02 16.80 5.79
CA GLU A 139 -58.38 17.27 5.45
C GLU A 139 -59.30 16.22 6.10
N GLU A 140 -59.81 16.41 7.31
CA GLU A 140 -60.94 17.28 7.71
C GLU A 140 -62.31 16.77 7.23
N MET A 141 -63.27 16.81 8.17
CA MET A 141 -64.74 16.76 8.03
C MET A 141 -65.49 15.46 8.37
N ALA A 142 -66.11 15.52 9.55
CA ALA A 142 -67.54 15.29 9.86
C ALA A 142 -68.17 13.91 9.60
N ASP A 143 -68.51 13.19 10.68
CA ASP A 143 -69.87 13.20 11.27
C ASP A 143 -69.85 12.70 12.73
#